data_AF-X1SME2-F1
#
_entry.id   AF-X1SME2-F1
#
_cell.length_a   1.000
_cell.length_b   1.000
_cell.length_c   1.000
_cell.angle_alpha   90.00
_cell.angle_beta   90.00
_cell.angle_gamma   90.00
#
_symmetry.space_group_name_H-M   'P 1'
#
loop_
_entity.id
_entity.type
_entity.pdbx_description
1 polymer ?
#
loop_
_entity_poly.entity_id
_entity_poly.type
_entity_poly.pdbx_seq_one_letter_code
_entity_poly.pdbx_strand_id
1 'polypeptide(L)'
;AIPSGNSVAMLNMLRISRITMDLTLEEKAVQMNKLFSTTIEQSLLAFTLFLSALEYAFGPAFEVVIVGKPGAPDTTEMLKAVGSEYVPNKVVLFV
;
A
#
# COMPACT_ATOMS: atom_id res chain seq x y z
N ALA A 1 -11.46 -0.72 -16.60
CA ALA A 1 -11.66 0.59 -15.96
C ALA A 1 -10.40 1.42 -16.13
N ILE A 2 -10.52 2.71 -16.45
CA ILE A 2 -9.38 3.64 -16.32
C ILE A 2 -9.36 4.07 -14.85
N PRO A 3 -8.24 3.92 -14.13
CA PRO A 3 -8.21 4.26 -12.72
C PRO A 3 -8.41 5.77 -12.54
N SER A 4 -9.30 6.16 -11.64
CA SER A 4 -9.41 7.56 -11.25
C SER A 4 -8.15 7.97 -10.48
N GLY A 5 -7.71 9.22 -10.64
CA GLY A 5 -6.59 9.77 -9.88
C GLY A 5 -6.77 9.60 -8.37
N ASN A 6 -8.02 9.68 -7.89
CA ASN A 6 -8.35 9.47 -6.48
C ASN A 6 -8.05 8.02 -6.03
N SER A 7 -8.41 7.02 -6.85
CA SER A 7 -8.15 5.61 -6.48
C SER A 7 -6.64 5.32 -6.36
N VAL A 8 -5.85 5.85 -7.29
CA VAL A 8 -4.38 5.75 -7.26
C VAL A 8 -3.82 6.48 -6.04
N ALA A 9 -4.34 7.68 -5.77
CA ALA A 9 -3.88 8.50 -4.65
C ALA A 9 -4.16 7.83 -3.30
N MET A 10 -5.32 7.18 -3.11
CA MET A 10 -5.64 6.48 -1.86
C MET A 10 -4.61 5.40 -1.54
N LEU A 11 -4.34 4.52 -2.50
CA LEU A 11 -3.40 3.41 -2.33
C LEU A 11 -1.99 3.93 -2.03
N ASN A 12 -1.56 4.99 -2.71
CA ASN A 12 -0.25 5.58 -2.49
C ASN A 12 -0.14 6.28 -1.13
N MET A 13 -1.18 6.98 -0.67
CA MET A 13 -1.19 7.58 0.67
C MET A 13 -1.00 6.49 1.74
N LEU A 14 -1.71 5.37 1.63
CA LEU A 14 -1.58 4.24 2.55
C LEU A 14 -0.20 3.58 2.51
N ARG A 15 0.42 3.47 1.32
CA ARG A 15 1.78 2.90 1.21
C ARG A 15 2.83 3.84 1.78
N ILE A 16 2.73 5.13 1.47
CA ILE A 16 3.69 6.13 1.95
C ILE A 16 3.55 6.31 3.46
N SER A 17 2.33 6.32 4.03
CA SER A 17 2.14 6.42 5.48
C SER A 17 2.90 5.32 6.23
N ARG A 18 2.90 4.10 5.70
CA ARG A 18 3.62 2.94 6.26
C ARG A 18 5.14 3.05 6.09
N ILE A 19 5.61 3.63 4.99
CA ILE A 19 7.04 3.88 4.73
C ILE A 19 7.60 4.97 5.64
N THR A 20 6.84 6.05 5.85
CA THR A 20 7.33 7.27 6.52
C THR A 20 6.84 7.42 7.96
N MET A 21 5.95 6.52 8.42
CA MET A 21 5.19 6.67 9.67
C MET A 21 4.37 7.98 9.73
N ASP A 22 4.03 8.56 8.57
CA ASP A 22 3.21 9.78 8.49
C ASP A 22 1.72 9.41 8.50
N LEU A 23 1.13 9.40 9.70
CA LEU A 23 -0.28 9.08 9.91
C LEU A 23 -1.24 10.08 9.23
N THR A 24 -0.79 11.29 8.88
CA THR A 24 -1.65 12.28 8.21
C THR A 24 -2.08 11.82 6.81
N LEU A 25 -1.27 10.96 6.17
CA LEU A 25 -1.61 10.36 4.89
C LEU A 25 -2.65 9.25 5.04
N GLU A 26 -2.58 8.48 6.13
CA GLU A 26 -3.59 7.47 6.45
C GLU A 26 -4.94 8.12 6.75
N GLU A 27 -4.95 9.23 7.50
CA GLU A 27 -6.15 10.01 7.76
C GLU A 27 -6.80 10.53 6.47
N LYS A 28 -5.99 11.05 5.52
CA LYS A 28 -6.48 11.49 4.21
C LYS A 28 -7.09 10.34 3.40
N ALA A 29 -6.48 9.16 3.44
CA ALA A 29 -7.03 7.97 2.79
C ALA A 29 -8.39 7.58 3.40
N VAL A 30 -8.53 7.64 4.73
CA VAL A 30 -9.80 7.40 5.43
C VAL A 30 -10.87 8.43 5.05
N GLN A 31 -10.51 9.71 4.96
CA GLN A 31 -11.44 10.76 4.51
C GLN A 31 -11.92 10.51 3.08
N MET A 32 -11.02 10.10 2.19
CA MET A 32 -11.36 9.80 0.81
C MET A 32 -12.29 8.58 0.70
N ASN A 33 -12.07 7.54 1.51
CA ASN A 33 -12.99 6.42 1.63
C ASN A 33 -14.40 6.86 2.04
N LYS A 34 -14.52 7.71 3.06
CA LYS A 34 -15.83 8.22 3.52
C LYS A 34 -16.55 8.98 2.41
N LEU A 35 -15.84 9.85 1.69
CA LEU A 35 -16.42 10.68 0.63
C LEU A 35 -16.95 9.87 -0.56
N PHE A 36 -16.25 8.81 -0.96
CA PHE A 36 -16.60 8.02 -2.16
C PHE A 36 -17.42 6.77 -1.88
N SER A 37 -17.62 6.40 -0.61
CA SER A 37 -18.34 5.19 -0.18
C SER A 37 -19.67 4.98 -0.93
N THR A 38 -20.57 5.96 -0.89
CA THR A 38 -21.88 5.88 -1.55
C THR A 38 -21.78 5.74 -3.07
N THR A 39 -20.81 6.39 -3.71
CA THR A 39 -20.59 6.30 -5.17
C THR A 39 -20.06 4.92 -5.56
N ILE A 40 -19.19 4.34 -4.73
CA ILE A 40 -18.61 3.01 -4.96
C ILE A 40 -19.69 1.93 -4.85
N GLU A 41 -20.59 2.05 -3.87
CA GLU A 41 -21.72 1.13 -3.69
C GLU A 41 -22.64 1.07 -4.91
N GLN A 42 -22.75 2.16 -5.69
CA GLN A 42 -23.54 2.17 -6.92
C GLN A 42 -22.93 1.32 -8.04
N SER A 43 -21.61 1.10 -8.06
CA SER A 43 -20.95 0.27 -9.08
C SER A 43 -19.54 -0.19 -8.66
N LEU A 44 -19.45 -1.23 -7.85
CA LEU A 44 -18.18 -1.83 -7.38
C LEU A 44 -17.19 -2.14 -8.53
N LEU A 45 -17.71 -2.65 -9.65
CA LEU A 45 -16.89 -3.03 -10.82
C LEU A 45 -16.21 -1.83 -11.50
N ALA A 46 -16.72 -0.61 -11.31
CA ALA A 46 -16.10 0.60 -11.83
C ALA A 46 -14.92 1.10 -10.97
N PHE A 47 -14.82 0.64 -9.72
CA PHE A 47 -13.88 1.16 -8.71
C PHE A 47 -12.88 0.10 -8.23
N THR A 48 -12.50 -0.87 -9.07
CA THR A 48 -11.64 -1.99 -8.67
C THR A 48 -10.32 -1.57 -8.02
N LEU A 49 -9.66 -0.51 -8.51
CA LEU A 49 -8.44 0.00 -7.88
C LEU A 49 -8.70 0.61 -6.50
N PHE A 50 -9.85 1.29 -6.34
CA PHE A 50 -10.25 1.80 -5.02
C PHE A 50 -10.49 0.65 -4.04
N LEU A 51 -11.11 -0.43 -4.51
CA LEU A 51 -11.30 -1.64 -3.72
C LEU A 51 -9.96 -2.30 -3.36
N SER A 52 -8.96 -2.27 -4.23
CA SER A 52 -7.59 -2.70 -3.86
C SER A 52 -6.98 -1.80 -2.78
N ALA A 53 -7.22 -0.48 -2.81
CA ALA A 53 -6.78 0.41 -1.74
C ALA A 53 -7.51 0.12 -0.42
N LEU A 54 -8.79 -0.23 -0.49
CA LEU A 54 -9.58 -0.64 0.66
C LEU A 54 -9.08 -1.97 1.24
N GLU A 55 -8.78 -2.94 0.38
CA GLU A 55 -8.20 -4.22 0.75
C GLU A 55 -6.82 -4.04 1.40
N TYR A 56 -5.99 -3.12 0.89
CA TYR A 56 -4.73 -2.75 1.54
C TYR A 56 -4.95 -2.13 2.94
N ALA A 57 -5.99 -1.31 3.12
CA ALA A 57 -6.26 -0.61 4.38
C ALA A 57 -6.80 -1.53 5.48
N PHE A 58 -7.62 -2.52 5.13
CA PHE A 58 -8.31 -3.39 6.09
C PHE A 58 -7.76 -4.82 6.13
N GLY A 59 -7.11 -5.26 5.05
CA GLY A 59 -6.48 -6.57 4.95
C GLY A 59 -5.13 -6.62 5.65
N PRO A 60 -4.48 -7.79 5.66
CA PRO A 60 -3.14 -7.92 6.20
C PRO A 60 -2.17 -7.09 5.35
N ALA A 61 -1.63 -6.03 5.96
CA ALA A 61 -0.54 -5.24 5.42
C ALA A 61 0.75 -5.52 6.22
N PHE A 62 1.87 -5.63 5.50
CA PHE A 62 3.16 -6.01 6.07
C PHE A 62 4.19 -4.90 5.87
N GLU A 63 4.84 -4.52 6.96
CA GLU A 63 6.03 -3.66 6.96
C GLU A 63 7.25 -4.54 7.21
N VAL A 64 8.14 -4.64 6.23
CA VAL A 64 9.36 -5.43 6.34
C VAL A 64 10.55 -4.48 6.37
N VAL A 65 11.27 -4.47 7.50
CA VAL A 65 12.49 -3.67 7.67
C VAL A 65 13.70 -4.58 7.64
N ILE A 66 14.58 -4.39 6.67
CA ILE A 66 15.88 -5.07 6.58
C ILE A 66 16.94 -4.05 6.99
N VAL A 67 17.71 -4.37 8.02
CA VAL A 67 18.83 -3.54 8.47
C VAL A 67 20.13 -4.27 8.15
N GLY A 68 20.99 -3.69 7.31
CA GLY A 68 22.18 -4.40 6.85
C GLY A 68 23.11 -3.57 5.96
N LYS A 69 24.30 -4.09 5.70
CA LYS A 69 25.25 -3.41 4.82
C LYS A 69 24.86 -3.61 3.35
N PRO A 70 24.82 -2.56 2.52
CA PRO A 70 24.61 -2.70 1.08
C PRO A 70 25.65 -3.64 0.47
N GLY A 71 25.20 -4.61 -0.32
CA GLY A 71 26.07 -5.58 -1.00
C GLY A 71 26.67 -6.67 -0.10
N ALA A 72 26.42 -6.66 1.21
CA ALA A 72 26.78 -7.80 2.04
C ALA A 72 25.97 -9.05 1.62
N PRO A 73 26.57 -10.25 1.65
CA PRO A 73 25.91 -11.47 1.17
C PRO A 73 24.58 -11.74 1.90
N ASP A 74 24.56 -11.63 3.22
CA ASP A 74 23.37 -11.80 4.06
C ASP A 74 22.25 -10.79 3.73
N THR A 75 22.57 -9.49 3.62
CA THR A 75 21.61 -8.45 3.22
C THR A 75 21.01 -8.74 1.85
N THR A 76 21.86 -9.16 0.90
CA THR A 76 21.45 -9.45 -0.47
C THR A 76 20.51 -10.65 -0.53
N GLU A 77 20.80 -11.71 0.23
CA GLU A 77 19.94 -12.88 0.32
C GLU A 77 18.60 -12.55 0.99
N MET A 78 18.58 -11.70 2.03
CA MET A 78 17.32 -11.23 2.63
C MET A 78 16.47 -10.42 1.66
N LEU A 79 17.07 -9.47 0.91
CA LEU A 79 16.37 -8.67 -0.09
C LEU A 79 15.78 -9.55 -1.20
N LYS A 80 16.53 -10.55 -1.67
CA LYS A 80 16.04 -11.53 -2.65
C LYS A 80 14.88 -12.35 -2.11
N ALA A 81 14.99 -12.84 -0.88
CA ALA A 81 13.94 -13.65 -0.25
C ALA A 81 12.64 -12.86 -0.08
N VAL A 82 12.72 -11.59 0.31
CA VAL A 82 11.53 -10.73 0.38
C VAL A 82 10.98 -10.42 -1.01
N GLY A 83 11.82 -10.34 -2.05
CA GLY A 83 11.43 -10.12 -3.43
C GLY A 83 11.00 -11.35 -4.23
N SER A 84 11.12 -12.58 -3.68
CA SER A 84 10.88 -13.82 -4.43
C SER A 84 9.41 -14.10 -4.69
N GLU A 85 8.53 -13.55 -3.85
CA GLU A 85 7.08 -13.68 -3.98
C GLU A 85 6.39 -12.32 -4.06
N TYR A 86 5.42 -12.23 -4.97
CA TYR A 86 4.56 -11.07 -5.08
C TYR A 86 3.56 -11.03 -3.92
N VAL A 87 3.84 -10.17 -2.95
CA VAL A 87 2.93 -9.86 -1.83
C VAL A 87 2.44 -8.43 -2.03
N PRO A 88 1.20 -8.21 -2.50
CA PRO A 88 0.72 -6.89 -2.94
C PRO A 88 0.62 -5.85 -1.81
N ASN A 89 0.41 -6.32 -0.57
CA ASN A 89 0.21 -5.49 0.62
C ASN A 89 1.45 -5.44 1.51
N LYS A 90 2.62 -5.36 0.88
CA LYS A 90 3.92 -5.26 1.56
C LYS A 90 4.62 -3.97 1.19
N VAL A 91 5.22 -3.32 2.18
CA VAL A 91 6.27 -2.32 1.99
C VAL A 91 7.58 -2.86 2.54
N VAL A 92 8.68 -2.56 1.86
CA VAL A 92 10.02 -2.99 2.26
C VAL A 92 10.89 -1.76 2.45
N LEU A 93 11.48 -1.64 3.62
CA LEU A 93 12.46 -0.63 3.96
C LEU A 93 13.82 -1.31 4.12
N PHE A 94 14.84 -0.76 3.47
CA PHE A 94 16.22 -1.18 3.65
C PHE A 94 17.01 -0.04 4.27
N VAL A 95 17.69 -0.33 5.40
CA VAL A 95 18.44 0.63 6.22
C VAL A 95 19.87 0.16 6.42
#